data_AF-A0A820QW15-F1
#
_entry.id   AF-A0A820QW15-F1
#
_cell.length_a   1.000
_cell.length_b   1.000
_cell.length_c   1.000
_cell.angle_alpha   90.00
_cell.angle_beta   90.00
_cell.angle_gamma   90.00
#
_symmetry.space_group_name_H-M   'P 1'
#
loop_
_entity.id
_entity.type
_entity.pdbx_description
1 polymer ?
#
loop_
_entity_poly.entity_id
_entity_poly.type
_entity_poly.pdbx_seq_one_letter_code
_entity_poly.pdbx_strand_id
1 'polypeptide(L)' 'IFCFPPNKASTTETATSTVTTLNATITAPSAMATSFTTTLNATTISTTTTVTSTTSGTSTT' A
#
# COMPACT_ATOMS: atom_id res chain seq x y z
N ILE A 1 -44.92 -21.10 8.05
CA ILE A 1 -43.54 -20.86 8.54
C ILE A 1 -42.79 -20.22 7.38
N PHE A 2 -42.32 -18.97 7.53
CA PHE A 2 -41.49 -18.32 6.52
C PHE A 2 -40.03 -18.63 6.83
N CYS A 3 -39.37 -19.39 5.96
CA CYS A 3 -37.92 -19.60 6.03
C CYS A 3 -37.25 -18.51 5.19
N PHE A 4 -36.48 -17.62 5.84
CA PHE A 4 -35.59 -16.70 5.14
C PHE A 4 -34.21 -17.36 4.97
N PRO A 5 -33.58 -17.26 3.79
CA PRO A 5 -32.23 -17.79 3.60
C PRO A 5 -31.25 -17.07 4.54
N PRO A 6 -30.20 -17.76 5.05
CA PRO A 6 -29.24 -17.16 5.95
C PRO A 6 -28.49 -16.03 5.24
N ASN A 7 -28.65 -14.81 5.76
CA ASN A 7 -27.93 -13.63 5.27
C ASN A 7 -26.46 -13.79 5.69
N LYS A 8 -25.55 -14.00 4.72
CA LYS A 8 -24.11 -14.14 5.04
C LYS A 8 -23.54 -12.77 5.38
N ALA A 9 -22.95 -12.63 6.56
CA ALA A 9 -22.19 -11.44 6.91
C ALA A 9 -20.92 -11.34 6.04
N SER A 10 -20.70 -10.18 5.46
CA SER A 10 -19.51 -9.85 4.67
C SER A 10 -18.76 -8.73 5.38
N THR A 11 -17.45 -8.89 5.54
CA THR A 11 -16.55 -7.86 6.08
C THR A 11 -15.53 -7.46 5.03
N THR A 12 -15.26 -6.17 4.92
CA THR A 12 -14.28 -5.61 3.97
C THR A 12 -13.19 -4.89 4.75
N GLU A 13 -11.95 -5.32 4.57
CA GLU A 13 -10.77 -4.69 5.14
C GLU A 13 -9.94 -4.05 4.03
N THR A 14 -9.45 -2.84 4.26
CA THR A 14 -8.57 -2.14 3.31
C THR A 14 -7.25 -1.86 4.01
N ALA A 15 -6.15 -2.33 3.42
CA ALA A 15 -4.80 -2.08 3.88
C ALA A 15 -4.02 -1.31 2.81
N THR A 16 -3.31 -0.26 3.23
CA THR A 16 -2.47 0.55 2.35
C THR A 16 -1.01 0.38 2.76
N SER A 17 -0.17 -0.01 1.81
CA SER A 17 1.28 -0.10 1.97
C SER A 17 1.96 0.93 1.08
N THR A 18 2.83 1.75 1.69
CA THR A 18 3.58 2.82 1.00
C THR A 18 5.07 2.54 1.11
N VAL A 19 5.76 2.53 -0.03
CA VAL A 19 7.21 2.40 -0.11
C VAL A 19 7.78 3.65 -0.78
N THR A 20 8.75 4.28 -0.13
CA THR A 20 9.45 5.46 -0.65
C THR A 20 10.91 5.10 -0.88
N THR A 21 11.40 5.31 -2.10
CA THR A 21 12.82 5.15 -2.44
C THR A 21 13.44 6.52 -2.69
N LEU A 22 14.55 6.80 -2.01
CA LEU A 22 15.32 8.02 -2.13
C LEU A 22 16.64 7.70 -2.83
N ASN A 23 16.90 8.34 -3.97
CA ASN A 23 18.19 8.30 -4.63
C ASN A 23 18.81 9.70 -4.62
N ALA A 24 20.03 9.82 -4.10
CA ALA A 24 20.76 11.07 -4.03
C ALA A 24 22.08 10.94 -4.79
N THR A 25 22.37 11.89 -5.66
CA THR A 25 23.66 11.98 -6.36
C THR A 25 24.34 13.29 -6.01
N ILE A 26 25.62 13.20 -5.63
CA ILE A 26 26.48 14.36 -5.36
C ILE A 26 27.49 14.43 -6.50
N THR A 27 27.45 15.53 -7.25
CA THR A 27 28.43 15.78 -8.33
C THR A 27 29.33 16.94 -7.92
N ALA A 28 30.63 16.68 -7.92
CA ALA A 28 31.66 17.70 -7.73
C ALA A 28 32.37 17.94 -9.08
N PRO A 29 32.27 19.13 -9.71
CA PRO A 29 33.08 19.43 -10.87
C PRO A 29 34.56 19.53 -10.47
N SER A 30 35.43 18.83 -11.20
CA SER A 30 36.81 18.58 -10.79
C SER A 30 37.69 19.84 -10.74
N ALA A 31 38.69 19.76 -9.86
CA ALA A 31 39.78 20.71 -9.62
C ALA A 31 39.32 22.11 -9.18
N MET A 32 39.05 22.25 -7.87
CA MET A 32 38.88 23.53 -7.18
C MET A 32 37.46 24.15 -7.19
N ALA A 33 36.41 23.34 -7.21
CA ALA A 33 35.06 23.83 -6.94
C ALA A 33 34.74 23.72 -5.44
N THR A 34 34.53 24.86 -4.78
CA THR A 34 33.96 24.97 -3.42
C THR A 34 32.45 24.70 -3.37
N SER A 35 31.83 24.44 -4.53
CA SER A 35 30.38 24.24 -4.65
C SER A 35 30.08 22.86 -5.23
N PHE A 36 29.26 22.11 -4.49
CA PHE A 36 28.70 20.82 -4.90
C PHE A 36 27.26 21.02 -5.33
N THR A 37 26.83 20.30 -6.35
CA THR A 37 25.40 20.18 -6.65
C THR A 37 24.92 18.83 -6.16
N THR A 38 23.89 18.84 -5.32
CA THR A 38 23.18 17.65 -4.89
C THR A 38 21.85 17.57 -5.64
N THR A 39 21.55 16.40 -6.21
CA THR A 39 20.25 16.14 -6.81
C THR A 39 19.60 15.01 -6.04
N LEU A 40 18.39 15.27 -5.52
CA LEU A 40 17.56 14.30 -4.83
C LEU A 40 16.39 13.91 -5.73
N ASN A 41 16.24 12.62 -6.00
CA ASN A 41 15.06 12.08 -6.65
C ASN A 41 14.36 11.12 -5.69
N ALA A 42 13.08 11.38 -5.43
CA ALA A 42 12.23 10.55 -4.60
C ALA A 42 11.16 9.89 -5.47
N THR A 43 11.04 8.57 -5.37
CA THR A 43 9.93 7.81 -5.99
C THR A 43 9.12 7.16 -4.89
N THR A 44 7.82 7.44 -4.86
CA THR A 44 6.88 6.86 -3.90
C THR A 44 5.91 5.96 -4.65
N ILE A 45 5.77 4.72 -4.18
CA ILE A 45 4.81 3.75 -4.69
C ILE A 45 3.85 3.40 -3.54
N SER A 46 2.55 3.54 -3.79
CA SER A 46 1.50 3.15 -2.86
C SER A 46 0.68 2.02 -3.45
N THR A 47 0.46 0.97 -2.67
CA THR A 47 -0.35 -0.19 -3.02
C THR A 47 -1.46 -0.33 -2.00
N THR A 48 -2.70 -0.30 -2.48
CA THR A 48 -3.90 -0.50 -1.64
C THR A 48 -4.50 -1.85 -1.97
N THR A 49 -4.60 -2.71 -0.97
CA THR A 49 -5.20 -4.04 -1.09
C THR A 49 -6.49 -4.06 -0.29
N THR A 50 -7.60 -4.39 -0.94
CA THR A 50 -8.90 -4.60 -0.30
C THR A 50 -9.19 -6.09 -0.25
N VAL A 51 -9.41 -6.62 0.94
CA VAL A 51 -9.78 -8.03 1.17
C VAL A 51 -11.24 -8.05 1.63
N THR A 52 -12.08 -8.76 0.87
CA THR A 52 -13.49 -9.01 1.25
C THR A 52 -13.61 -10.47 1.65
N SER A 53 -13.98 -10.70 2.90
CA SER A 53 -14.22 -12.03 3.46
C SER A 53 -15.72 -12.26 3.62
N THR A 54 -16.18 -13.45 3.21
CA THR A 54 -17.56 -13.91 3.43
C THR A 54 -17.52 -15.11 4.36
N THR A 55 -18.15 -15.01 5.52
CA THR A 55 -18.25 -16.13 6.45
C THR A 55 -19.50 -16.93 6.09
N SER A 56 -19.34 -18.16 5.60
CA SER A 56 -20.49 -19.05 5.42
C SER A 56 -20.93 -19.58 6.78
N GLY A 57 -22.08 -19.09 7.28
CA GLY A 57 -22.71 -19.67 8.47
C GLY A 57 -23.09 -21.13 8.21
N THR A 58 -22.52 -22.04 8.99
CA THR A 58 -22.92 -23.45 9.02
C THR A 58 -24.23 -23.53 9.79
N SER A 59 -25.33 -23.77 9.08
CA SER A 59 -26.62 -24.05 9.70
C SER A 59 -26.59 -25.47 10.27
N THR A 60 -26.42 -25.62 11.58
CA THR A 60 -26.64 -26.90 12.26
C THR A 60 -28.14 -27.10 12.45
N THR A 61 -28.68 -28.16 11.84
CA THR A 61 -30.04 -28.68 12.06
C THR A 61 -30.20 -29.33 13.41
#